data_AF-A0A8W8IHE0-F1
#
_entry.id   AF-A0A8W8IHE0-F1
#
_cell.length_a   1.000
_cell.length_b   1.000
_cell.length_c   1.000
_cell.angle_alpha   90.00
_cell.angle_beta   90.00
_cell.angle_gamma   90.00
#
_symmetry.space_group_name_H-M   'P 1'
#
loop_
_entity.id
_entity.type
_entity.pdbx_description
1 polymer ?
#
loop_
_entity_poly.entity_id
_entity_poly.type
_entity_poly.pdbx_seq_one_letter_code
_entity_poly.pdbx_strand_id
1 'polypeptide(L)'
;MASKRKSEGKSEDDKVSAKKPAPFWKTGLLSSMHDPDLQVYKDGKVIIIKDKYPKAKFHFLVMPKDNIPNLKSLKKENIELLKHMHEKGKETAEKSDPDLQFRLGYHAVPSMSHLHLHVISQDFDSPCLKNKKHWNSFTTEYFVDSEDIIKELEKNGKVIKDVSHSQELLKKNLRCHVCRKEMTTIPALKTHIKQHSYKKS
;
A
#
# COMPACT_ATOMS: atom_id res chain seq x y z
N MET A 1 -21.59 -60.14 44.92
CA MET A 1 -20.61 -60.01 43.80
C MET A 1 -21.40 -59.83 42.51
N ALA A 2 -20.87 -59.00 41.59
CA ALA A 2 -21.33 -58.70 40.22
C ALA A 2 -22.44 -57.61 40.02
N SER A 3 -21.97 -56.48 39.48
CA SER A 3 -22.48 -55.75 38.28
C SER A 3 -23.86 -55.09 38.25
N LYS A 4 -23.91 -53.74 38.14
CA LYS A 4 -24.22 -52.91 36.92
C LYS A 4 -24.92 -51.56 37.23
N ARG A 5 -24.41 -50.50 36.57
CA ARG A 5 -25.08 -49.24 36.09
C ARG A 5 -25.39 -48.18 37.18
N LYS A 6 -25.28 -46.86 36.97
CA LYS A 6 -25.33 -46.01 35.75
C LYS A 6 -24.75 -44.59 36.06
N SER A 7 -24.24 -43.93 35.00
CA SER A 7 -24.06 -42.49 34.69
C SER A 7 -24.41 -41.42 35.75
N GLU A 8 -23.69 -40.30 35.89
CA GLU A 8 -23.55 -39.16 34.95
C GLU A 8 -22.21 -38.44 35.24
N GLY A 9 -21.38 -37.98 34.29
CA GLY A 9 -21.69 -37.18 33.11
C GLY A 9 -21.36 -35.69 33.36
N LYS A 10 -20.09 -35.34 33.65
CA LYS A 10 -19.64 -33.93 33.66
C LYS A 10 -19.18 -33.55 32.25
N SER A 11 -19.94 -32.69 31.59
CA SER A 11 -19.55 -32.00 30.37
C SER A 11 -18.57 -30.88 30.71
N GLU A 12 -17.40 -30.90 30.06
CA GLU A 12 -16.43 -29.80 30.07
C GLU A 12 -16.93 -28.69 29.13
N ASP A 13 -17.12 -27.49 29.69
CA ASP A 13 -17.43 -26.29 28.93
C ASP A 13 -16.18 -25.80 28.19
N ASP A 14 -16.13 -26.04 26.88
CA ASP A 14 -15.19 -25.44 25.95
C ASP A 14 -15.40 -23.92 25.83
N LYS A 15 -14.66 -23.15 26.63
CA LYS A 15 -14.49 -21.70 26.40
C LYS A 15 -13.58 -21.48 25.19
N VAL A 16 -14.19 -21.47 23.99
CA VAL A 16 -13.54 -20.92 22.80
C VAL A 16 -13.41 -19.40 22.98
N SER A 17 -12.21 -18.92 23.28
CA SER A 17 -11.94 -17.48 23.37
C SER A 17 -12.13 -16.85 21.99
N ALA A 18 -13.19 -16.06 21.82
CA ALA A 18 -13.38 -15.23 20.64
C ALA A 18 -12.19 -14.25 20.50
N LYS A 19 -11.43 -14.37 19.41
CA LYS A 19 -10.34 -13.45 19.09
C LYS A 19 -10.92 -12.05 18.88
N LYS A 20 -10.37 -11.06 19.59
CA LYS A 20 -10.78 -9.64 19.46
C LYS A 20 -10.65 -9.19 18.00
N PRO A 21 -11.65 -8.49 17.43
CA PRO A 21 -11.59 -7.99 16.07
C PRO A 21 -10.44 -7.00 15.91
N ALA A 22 -9.78 -7.05 14.75
CA ALA A 22 -8.70 -6.13 14.42
C ALA A 22 -9.20 -4.67 14.47
N PRO A 23 -8.37 -3.70 14.88
CA PRO A 23 -8.76 -2.30 14.92
C PRO A 23 -9.29 -1.80 13.56
N PHE A 24 -10.37 -1.02 13.57
CA PHE A 24 -11.09 -0.51 12.38
C PHE A 24 -10.20 0.12 11.30
N TRP A 25 -9.09 0.77 11.68
CA TRP A 25 -8.16 1.37 10.72
C TRP A 25 -7.31 0.34 9.94
N LYS A 26 -7.14 -0.89 10.45
CA LYS A 26 -6.48 -1.98 9.73
C LYS A 26 -7.37 -2.54 8.61
N THR A 27 -8.69 -2.46 8.76
CA THR A 27 -9.67 -2.92 7.76
C THR A 27 -10.23 -1.80 6.87
N GLY A 28 -9.85 -0.55 7.12
CA GLY A 28 -10.39 0.61 6.40
C GLY A 28 -10.19 0.56 4.88
N LEU A 29 -9.13 -0.12 4.41
CA LEU A 29 -8.93 -0.39 2.97
C LEU A 29 -10.04 -1.25 2.37
N LEU A 30 -10.47 -2.31 3.07
CA LEU A 30 -11.54 -3.20 2.60
C LEU A 30 -12.86 -2.43 2.54
N SER A 31 -13.15 -1.57 3.52
CA SER A 31 -14.31 -0.68 3.45
C SER A 31 -14.25 0.23 2.21
N SER A 32 -13.09 0.85 1.94
CA SER A 32 -12.91 1.71 0.75
C SER A 32 -13.00 0.94 -0.57
N MET A 33 -12.63 -0.34 -0.62
CA MET A 33 -12.85 -1.19 -1.80
C MET A 33 -14.33 -1.32 -2.13
N HIS A 34 -15.22 -1.30 -1.15
CA HIS A 34 -16.66 -1.43 -1.37
C HIS A 34 -17.38 -0.09 -1.55
N ASP A 35 -16.68 1.04 -1.41
CA ASP A 35 -17.22 2.38 -1.58
C ASP A 35 -17.31 2.75 -3.07
N PRO A 36 -18.52 2.85 -3.66
CA PRO A 36 -18.70 3.14 -5.08
C PRO A 36 -18.11 4.49 -5.50
N ASP A 37 -18.06 5.48 -4.60
CA ASP A 37 -17.58 6.83 -4.91
C ASP A 37 -16.04 6.89 -5.05
N LEU A 38 -15.35 5.93 -4.44
CA LEU A 38 -13.90 5.80 -4.55
C LEU A 38 -13.48 4.92 -5.73
N GLN A 39 -14.33 4.01 -6.20
CA GLN A 39 -14.00 3.08 -7.29
C GLN A 39 -13.83 3.81 -8.62
N VAL A 40 -12.66 3.62 -9.25
CA VAL A 40 -12.38 4.14 -10.60
C VAL A 40 -12.32 3.04 -11.65
N TYR A 41 -12.03 1.80 -11.24
CA TYR A 41 -11.97 0.64 -12.13
C TYR A 41 -12.17 -0.65 -11.34
N LYS A 42 -12.73 -1.67 -11.99
CA LYS A 42 -12.77 -3.04 -11.48
C LYS A 42 -12.83 -4.06 -12.61
N ASP A 43 -12.19 -5.21 -12.41
CA ASP A 43 -12.30 -6.36 -13.30
C ASP A 43 -12.35 -7.67 -12.48
N GLY A 44 -12.11 -8.83 -13.10
CA GLY A 44 -12.11 -10.12 -12.42
C GLY A 44 -11.01 -10.30 -11.37
N LYS A 45 -9.92 -9.54 -11.43
CA LYS A 45 -8.71 -9.72 -10.60
C LYS A 45 -8.47 -8.57 -9.62
N VAL A 46 -8.75 -7.34 -10.02
CA VAL A 46 -8.37 -6.13 -9.28
C VAL A 46 -9.52 -5.12 -9.16
N ILE A 47 -9.34 -4.22 -8.21
CA ILE A 47 -10.12 -3.00 -8.05
C ILE A 47 -9.15 -1.82 -7.90
N ILE A 48 -9.49 -0.68 -8.49
CA ILE A 48 -8.73 0.56 -8.33
C ILE A 48 -9.64 1.56 -7.66
N ILE A 49 -9.12 2.16 -6.59
CA ILE A 49 -9.82 3.21 -5.84
C ILE A 49 -8.97 4.48 -5.75
N LYS A 50 -9.62 5.62 -5.60
CA LYS A 50 -8.97 6.85 -5.14
C LYS A 50 -8.51 6.68 -3.69
N ASP A 51 -7.28 7.07 -3.38
CA ASP A 51 -6.82 7.13 -1.99
C ASP A 51 -7.62 8.22 -1.26
N LYS A 52 -8.23 7.87 -0.13
CA LYS A 52 -9.06 8.78 0.68
C LYS A 52 -8.27 9.97 1.23
N TYR A 53 -6.96 9.84 1.38
CA TYR A 53 -6.04 10.86 1.87
C TYR A 53 -4.88 11.03 0.88
N PRO A 54 -5.13 11.53 -0.35
CA PRO A 54 -4.16 11.51 -1.45
C PRO A 54 -2.91 12.32 -1.08
N LYS A 55 -1.70 11.88 -1.45
CA LYS A 55 -0.45 12.61 -1.11
C LYS A 55 0.08 13.48 -2.27
N ALA A 56 -0.57 13.41 -3.42
CA ALA A 56 -0.33 14.19 -4.62
C ALA A 56 -1.68 14.53 -5.27
N LYS A 57 -1.69 15.24 -6.40
CA LYS A 57 -2.94 15.54 -7.14
C LYS A 57 -3.70 14.26 -7.52
N PHE A 58 -2.96 13.25 -7.99
CA PHE A 58 -3.50 11.95 -8.30
C PHE A 58 -2.84 10.88 -7.43
N HIS A 59 -3.67 10.16 -6.67
CA HIS A 59 -3.21 9.06 -5.84
C HIS A 59 -4.28 7.97 -5.81
N PHE A 60 -3.97 6.83 -6.41
CA PHE A 60 -4.83 5.67 -6.49
C PHE A 60 -4.19 4.46 -5.83
N LEU A 61 -5.03 3.50 -5.46
CA LEU A 61 -4.63 2.22 -4.93
C LEU A 61 -5.19 1.12 -5.84
N VAL A 62 -4.31 0.37 -6.51
CA VAL A 62 -4.68 -0.86 -7.21
C VAL A 62 -4.60 -1.99 -6.20
N MET A 63 -5.71 -2.68 -5.98
CA MET A 63 -5.85 -3.71 -4.95
C MET A 63 -6.32 -5.02 -5.59
N PRO A 64 -5.70 -6.16 -5.26
CA PRO A 64 -6.19 -7.45 -5.71
C PRO A 64 -7.53 -7.76 -5.00
N LYS A 65 -8.40 -8.51 -5.68
CA LYS A 65 -9.59 -9.09 -5.05
C LYS A 65 -9.23 -10.23 -4.11
N ASP A 66 -8.16 -10.97 -4.44
CA ASP A 66 -7.59 -11.99 -3.56
C ASP A 66 -7.06 -11.38 -2.28
N ASN A 67 -7.24 -12.08 -1.15
CA ASN A 67 -6.73 -11.65 0.15
C ASN A 67 -5.23 -11.90 0.26
N ILE A 68 -4.43 -10.94 -0.22
CA ILE A 68 -2.97 -10.94 -0.09
C ILE A 68 -2.59 -9.89 0.96
N PRO A 69 -2.14 -10.27 2.17
CA PRO A 69 -1.97 -9.32 3.27
C PRO A 69 -0.92 -8.24 3.03
N ASN A 70 0.22 -8.58 2.40
CA ASN A 70 1.35 -7.69 2.18
C ASN A 70 2.39 -8.33 1.23
N LEU A 71 3.48 -7.60 0.95
CA LEU A 71 4.57 -8.05 0.07
C LEU A 71 5.22 -9.38 0.49
N LYS A 72 5.32 -9.67 1.81
CA LYS A 72 5.95 -10.92 2.29
C LYS A 72 5.11 -12.17 2.00
N SER A 73 3.83 -11.99 1.70
CA SER A 73 2.91 -13.08 1.35
C SER A 73 2.95 -13.44 -0.14
N LEU A 74 3.67 -12.68 -0.96
CA LEU A 74 3.78 -12.91 -2.40
C LEU A 74 4.62 -14.15 -2.71
N LYS A 75 4.14 -14.92 -3.68
CA LYS A 75 4.80 -16.11 -4.25
C LYS A 75 4.80 -16.05 -5.78
N LYS A 76 5.50 -16.97 -6.44
CA LYS A 76 5.61 -17.00 -7.91
C LYS A 76 4.25 -16.99 -8.61
N GLU A 77 3.24 -17.62 -8.03
CA GLU A 77 1.89 -17.68 -8.60
C GLU A 77 1.22 -16.30 -8.68
N ASN A 78 1.70 -15.32 -7.91
CA ASN A 78 1.18 -13.96 -7.91
C ASN A 78 1.83 -13.06 -8.99
N ILE A 79 2.84 -13.52 -9.74
CA ILE A 79 3.57 -12.68 -10.71
C ILE A 79 2.62 -12.08 -11.75
N GLU A 80 1.74 -12.89 -12.34
CA GLU A 80 0.78 -12.44 -13.35
C GLU A 80 -0.24 -11.45 -12.78
N LEU A 81 -0.62 -11.61 -11.51
CA LEU A 81 -1.45 -10.62 -10.81
C LEU A 81 -0.71 -9.30 -10.63
N LEU A 82 0.57 -9.32 -10.23
CA LEU A 82 1.35 -8.08 -10.05
C LEU A 82 1.58 -7.35 -11.38
N LYS A 83 1.86 -8.08 -12.47
CA LYS A 83 1.94 -7.51 -13.82
C LYS A 83 0.63 -6.87 -14.22
N HIS A 84 -0.49 -7.55 -13.99
CA HIS A 84 -1.83 -7.01 -14.27
C HIS A 84 -2.14 -5.76 -13.43
N MET A 85 -1.81 -5.77 -12.14
CA MET A 85 -1.95 -4.60 -11.26
C MET A 85 -1.13 -3.41 -11.77
N HIS A 86 0.11 -3.67 -12.20
CA HIS A 86 1.00 -2.65 -12.72
C HIS A 86 0.47 -2.04 -14.02
N GLU A 87 0.04 -2.87 -14.97
CA GLU A 87 -0.54 -2.43 -16.24
C GLU A 87 -1.78 -1.56 -16.02
N LYS A 88 -2.72 -2.02 -15.18
CA LYS A 88 -3.91 -1.22 -14.85
C LYS A 88 -3.60 0.05 -14.09
N GLY A 89 -2.53 0.06 -13.30
CA GLY A 89 -2.00 1.28 -12.71
C GLY A 89 -1.49 2.28 -13.75
N LYS A 90 -0.72 1.81 -14.75
CA LYS A 90 -0.21 2.64 -15.85
C LYS A 90 -1.35 3.24 -16.68
N GLU A 91 -2.32 2.41 -17.09
CA GLU A 91 -3.52 2.87 -17.79
C GLU A 91 -4.29 3.94 -16.99
N THR A 92 -4.40 3.76 -15.67
CA THR A 92 -5.08 4.73 -14.79
C THR A 92 -4.33 6.05 -14.71
N ALA A 93 -2.99 6.01 -14.62
CA ALA A 93 -2.17 7.22 -14.63
C ALA A 93 -2.32 8.00 -15.94
N GLU A 94 -2.21 7.32 -17.08
CA GLU A 94 -2.34 7.92 -18.41
C GLU A 94 -3.70 8.57 -18.66
N LYS A 95 -4.78 7.89 -18.21
CA LYS A 95 -6.15 8.44 -18.31
C LYS A 95 -6.40 9.61 -17.36
N SER A 96 -5.65 9.71 -16.27
CA SER A 96 -5.85 10.76 -15.25
C SER A 96 -5.21 12.07 -15.69
N ASP A 97 -3.95 12.01 -16.09
CA ASP A 97 -3.21 13.15 -16.63
C ASP A 97 -2.03 12.61 -17.47
N PRO A 98 -2.10 12.68 -18.82
CA PRO A 98 -1.09 12.09 -19.68
C PRO A 98 0.25 12.84 -19.60
N ASP A 99 0.22 14.13 -19.22
CA ASP A 99 1.40 14.98 -19.13
C ASP A 99 2.16 14.72 -17.83
N LEU A 100 1.48 14.43 -16.71
CA LEU A 100 2.15 14.25 -15.43
C LEU A 100 2.98 12.96 -15.34
N GLN A 101 4.11 13.06 -14.65
CA GLN A 101 4.91 11.91 -14.23
C GLN A 101 4.26 11.21 -13.05
N PHE A 102 4.22 9.88 -13.11
CA PHE A 102 3.71 9.01 -12.04
C PHE A 102 4.79 8.02 -11.62
N ARG A 103 4.73 7.60 -10.35
CA ARG A 103 5.41 6.39 -9.87
C ARG A 103 4.38 5.36 -9.42
N LEU A 104 4.72 4.11 -9.67
CA LEU A 104 3.93 2.94 -9.30
C LEU A 104 4.75 2.06 -8.37
N GLY A 105 4.29 1.88 -7.14
CA GLY A 105 5.06 1.10 -6.18
C GLY A 105 4.37 0.84 -4.85
N TYR A 106 5.13 0.25 -3.94
CA TYR A 106 4.66 -0.26 -2.67
C TYR A 106 5.48 0.33 -1.53
N HIS A 107 4.83 0.54 -0.39
CA HIS A 107 5.57 0.78 0.85
C HIS A 107 6.24 -0.51 1.34
N ALA A 108 7.53 -0.44 1.65
CA ALA A 108 8.32 -1.57 2.15
C ALA A 108 7.72 -2.20 3.43
N VAL A 109 7.15 -1.36 4.29
CA VAL A 109 6.31 -1.79 5.42
C VAL A 109 4.93 -1.14 5.25
N PRO A 110 3.89 -1.89 4.86
CA PRO A 110 2.59 -1.30 4.61
C PRO A 110 1.96 -0.80 5.92
N SER A 111 1.28 0.34 5.84
CA SER A 111 0.57 0.90 7.00
C SER A 111 -0.75 0.20 7.28
N MET A 112 -1.29 -0.54 6.33
CA MET A 112 -2.57 -1.25 6.43
C MET A 112 -2.41 -2.68 5.88
N SER A 113 -3.27 -3.60 6.33
CA SER A 113 -3.36 -4.93 5.74
C SER A 113 -4.11 -4.88 4.41
N HIS A 114 -3.82 -5.85 3.54
CA HIS A 114 -4.23 -5.95 2.14
C HIS A 114 -3.26 -5.23 1.22
N LEU A 115 -2.70 -5.98 0.27
CA LEU A 115 -1.75 -5.50 -0.73
C LEU A 115 -2.40 -4.37 -1.53
N HIS A 116 -1.67 -3.28 -1.72
CA HIS A 116 -2.10 -2.16 -2.55
C HIS A 116 -0.89 -1.56 -3.24
N LEU A 117 -0.99 -1.46 -4.56
CA LEU A 117 -0.04 -0.73 -5.40
C LEU A 117 -0.47 0.73 -5.42
N HIS A 118 0.41 1.62 -4.98
CA HIS A 118 0.22 3.05 -5.13
C HIS A 118 0.47 3.46 -6.58
N VAL A 119 -0.44 4.22 -7.15
CA VAL A 119 -0.26 4.96 -8.41
C VAL A 119 -0.32 6.44 -8.04
N ILE A 120 0.82 7.13 -8.06
CA ILE A 120 0.94 8.47 -7.48
C ILE A 120 1.66 9.45 -8.41
N SER A 121 1.04 10.60 -8.68
CA SER A 121 1.68 11.68 -9.44
C SER A 121 2.85 12.28 -8.65
N GLN A 122 3.91 12.69 -9.33
CA GLN A 122 5.15 13.16 -8.68
C GLN A 122 5.08 14.63 -8.21
N ASP A 123 3.96 15.32 -8.40
CA ASP A 123 3.79 16.70 -7.94
C ASP A 123 3.75 16.85 -6.41
N PHE A 124 3.26 15.83 -5.70
CA PHE A 124 2.98 15.84 -4.26
C PHE A 124 2.19 17.09 -3.77
N ASP A 125 1.38 17.69 -4.65
CA ASP A 125 0.57 18.86 -4.34
C ASP A 125 -0.76 18.43 -3.74
N SER A 126 -0.77 18.21 -2.42
CA SER A 126 -1.97 17.79 -1.69
C SER A 126 -2.05 18.39 -0.29
N PRO A 127 -3.26 18.78 0.19
CA PRO A 127 -3.47 19.16 1.58
C PRO A 127 -3.27 17.99 2.58
N CYS A 128 -3.32 16.73 2.14
CA CYS A 128 -3.11 15.57 3.03
C CYS A 128 -1.63 15.18 3.19
N LEU A 129 -0.72 15.81 2.45
CA LEU A 129 0.72 15.75 2.71
C LEU A 129 1.07 16.67 3.89
N LYS A 130 1.06 16.11 5.11
CA LYS A 130 1.07 16.88 6.38
C LYS A 130 2.37 16.76 7.18
N ASN A 131 3.11 15.67 7.04
CA ASN A 131 4.24 15.38 7.92
C ASN A 131 5.40 14.70 7.17
N LYS A 132 6.56 14.66 7.84
CA LYS A 132 7.80 14.07 7.31
C LYS A 132 7.64 12.60 6.93
N LYS A 133 6.88 11.82 7.70
CA LYS A 133 6.61 10.41 7.40
C LYS A 133 5.86 10.27 6.06
N HIS A 134 4.87 11.11 5.79
CA HIS A 134 4.16 11.09 4.51
C HIS A 134 5.09 11.42 3.34
N TRP A 135 6.03 12.36 3.51
CA TRP A 135 6.99 12.65 2.44
C TRP A 135 7.95 11.48 2.22
N ASN A 136 8.66 11.09 3.28
CA ASN A 136 9.71 10.09 3.20
C ASN A 136 9.18 8.71 2.80
N SER A 137 7.90 8.39 3.06
CA SER A 137 7.34 7.11 2.64
C SER A 137 7.23 6.96 1.12
N PHE A 138 7.18 8.07 0.35
CA PHE A 138 7.11 8.05 -1.12
C PHE A 138 8.43 8.46 -1.79
N THR A 139 9.29 9.22 -1.10
CA THR A 139 10.49 9.83 -1.72
C THR A 139 11.82 9.28 -1.21
N THR A 140 11.80 8.10 -0.59
CA THR A 140 12.99 7.34 -0.17
C THR A 140 12.87 5.89 -0.62
N GLU A 141 13.87 5.06 -0.32
CA GLU A 141 13.86 3.60 -0.53
C GLU A 141 12.72 2.87 0.22
N TYR A 142 11.99 3.59 1.07
CA TYR A 142 10.76 3.08 1.68
C TYR A 142 9.67 2.82 0.63
N PHE A 143 9.69 3.54 -0.49
CA PHE A 143 8.83 3.30 -1.64
C PHE A 143 9.59 2.47 -2.68
N VAL A 144 9.16 1.22 -2.83
CA VAL A 144 9.77 0.25 -3.75
C VAL A 144 8.97 0.22 -5.03
N ASP A 145 9.63 0.40 -6.17
CA ASP A 145 8.97 0.41 -7.47
C ASP A 145 8.36 -0.97 -7.80
N SER A 146 7.21 -0.94 -8.46
CA SER A 146 6.42 -2.15 -8.74
C SER A 146 7.17 -3.14 -9.62
N GLU A 147 7.92 -2.66 -10.60
CA GLU A 147 8.70 -3.51 -11.52
C GLU A 147 9.83 -4.23 -10.77
N ASP A 148 10.44 -3.60 -9.76
CA ASP A 148 11.48 -4.22 -8.95
C ASP A 148 10.94 -5.34 -8.07
N ILE A 149 9.72 -5.18 -7.52
CA ILE A 149 9.03 -6.25 -6.79
C ILE A 149 8.75 -7.44 -7.72
N ILE A 150 8.30 -7.18 -8.95
CA ILE A 150 8.04 -8.24 -9.94
C ILE A 150 9.34 -8.99 -10.27
N LYS A 151 10.42 -8.26 -10.61
CA LYS A 151 11.74 -8.84 -10.92
C LYS A 151 12.29 -9.66 -9.76
N GLU A 152 12.16 -9.15 -8.53
CA GLU A 152 12.62 -9.85 -7.34
C GLU A 152 11.85 -11.16 -7.10
N LEU A 153 10.53 -11.14 -7.31
CA LEU A 153 9.67 -12.31 -7.17
C LEU A 153 9.94 -13.36 -8.26
N GLU A 154 10.16 -12.92 -9.50
CA GLU A 154 10.56 -13.79 -10.62
C GLU A 154 11.89 -14.50 -10.32
N LYS A 155 12.89 -13.75 -9.83
CA LYS A 155 14.23 -14.27 -9.54
C LYS A 155 14.25 -15.20 -8.33
N ASN A 156 13.65 -14.78 -7.22
CA ASN A 156 13.84 -15.43 -5.91
C ASN A 156 12.64 -16.29 -5.48
N GLY A 157 11.50 -16.16 -6.16
CA GLY A 157 10.23 -16.80 -5.77
C GLY A 157 9.56 -16.23 -4.52
N LYS A 158 10.17 -15.24 -3.89
CA LYS A 158 9.67 -14.49 -2.73
C LYS A 158 10.26 -13.09 -2.71
N VAL A 159 9.57 -12.16 -2.06
CA VAL A 159 10.08 -10.81 -1.81
C VAL A 159 10.82 -10.79 -0.46
N ILE A 160 12.12 -10.51 -0.48
CA ILE A 160 12.99 -10.39 0.69
C ILE A 160 13.42 -8.92 0.83
N LYS A 161 12.59 -8.12 1.51
CA LYS A 161 13.00 -6.77 1.91
C LYS A 161 13.53 -6.79 3.33
N ASP A 162 14.77 -6.33 3.49
CA ASP A 162 15.25 -5.92 4.80
C ASP A 162 14.49 -4.66 5.23
N VAL A 163 13.70 -4.80 6.30
CA VAL A 163 12.88 -3.72 6.86
C VAL A 163 13.44 -3.19 8.17
N SER A 164 14.61 -3.68 8.61
CA SER A 164 15.24 -3.29 9.88
C SER A 164 15.45 -1.77 9.97
N HIS A 165 15.94 -1.16 8.90
CA HIS A 165 16.20 0.29 8.81
C HIS A 165 15.00 1.10 8.27
N SER A 166 13.84 0.47 8.07
CA SER A 166 12.67 1.15 7.46
C SER A 166 12.17 2.35 8.27
N GLN A 167 12.32 2.33 9.59
CA GLN A 167 11.97 3.46 10.46
C GLN A 167 12.93 4.64 10.32
N GLU A 168 14.19 4.39 10.00
CA GLU A 168 15.20 5.43 9.80
C GLU A 168 14.95 6.19 8.49
N LEU A 169 14.56 5.47 7.44
CA LEU A 169 14.13 6.06 6.16
C LEU A 169 13.02 7.10 6.37
N LEU A 170 12.05 6.80 7.23
CA LEU A 170 10.94 7.72 7.56
C LEU A 170 11.39 8.94 8.38
N LYS A 171 12.53 8.89 9.06
CA LYS A 171 13.06 9.96 9.91
C LYS A 171 14.08 10.88 9.20
N LYS A 172 14.58 10.48 8.01
CA LYS A 172 15.49 11.26 7.16
C LYS A 172 15.06 12.73 7.02
N ASN A 173 16.02 13.63 6.82
CA ASN A 173 15.74 15.04 6.54
C ASN A 173 14.84 15.18 5.31
N LEU A 174 13.98 16.20 5.31
CA LEU A 174 13.14 16.47 4.15
C LEU A 174 14.02 16.93 3.01
N ARG A 175 14.01 16.17 1.93
CA ARG A 175 14.82 16.44 0.75
C ARG A 175 13.94 16.40 -0.48
N CYS A 176 14.04 17.40 -1.34
CA CYS A 176 13.31 17.45 -2.59
C CYS A 176 13.66 16.21 -3.45
N HIS A 177 12.65 15.55 -4.02
CA HIS A 177 12.86 14.36 -4.84
C HIS A 177 13.39 14.70 -6.23
N VAL A 178 13.26 15.97 -6.67
CA VAL A 178 13.78 16.48 -7.94
C VAL A 178 15.21 17.00 -7.77
N CYS A 179 15.40 18.14 -7.10
CA CYS A 179 16.70 18.83 -7.04
C CYS A 179 17.56 18.49 -5.81
N ARG A 180 17.08 17.59 -4.94
CA ARG A 180 17.80 17.15 -3.72
C ARG A 180 18.11 18.23 -2.68
N LYS A 181 17.52 19.44 -2.81
CA LYS A 181 17.59 20.49 -1.79
C LYS A 181 16.92 20.05 -0.49
N GLU A 182 17.58 20.29 0.65
CA GLU A 182 17.01 20.00 1.97
C GLU A 182 16.11 21.13 2.46
N MET A 183 15.06 20.75 3.17
CA MET A 183 14.05 21.63 3.75
C MET A 183 13.88 21.31 5.23
N THR A 184 13.60 22.31 6.04
CA THR A 184 13.45 22.14 7.49
C THR A 184 12.01 21.79 7.88
N THR A 185 11.01 22.18 7.08
CA THR A 185 9.59 22.00 7.39
C THR A 185 8.77 21.54 6.17
N ILE A 186 7.62 20.89 6.42
CA ILE A 186 6.68 20.50 5.37
C ILE A 186 6.09 21.70 4.61
N PRO A 187 5.67 22.81 5.26
CA PRO A 187 5.21 23.99 4.53
C PRO A 187 6.26 24.54 3.56
N ALA A 188 7.52 24.67 4.02
CA ALA A 188 8.59 25.15 3.16
C ALA A 188 8.83 24.20 1.97
N LEU A 189 8.85 22.88 2.23
CA LEU A 189 8.94 21.87 1.18
C LEU A 189 7.78 21.98 0.18
N LYS A 190 6.54 22.12 0.63
CA LYS A 190 5.36 22.27 -0.24
C LYS A 190 5.42 23.51 -1.12
N THR A 191 5.94 24.63 -0.60
CA THR A 191 6.19 25.82 -1.41
C THR A 191 7.29 25.55 -2.45
N HIS A 192 8.36 24.86 -2.06
CA HIS A 192 9.48 24.57 -2.94
C HIS A 192 9.11 23.62 -4.09
N ILE A 193 8.37 22.54 -3.84
CA ILE A 193 8.06 21.54 -4.87
C ILE A 193 7.21 22.10 -6.02
N LYS A 194 6.42 23.15 -5.76
CA LYS A 194 5.65 23.87 -6.79
C LYS A 194 6.51 24.60 -7.83
N GLN A 195 7.81 24.73 -7.58
CA GLN A 195 8.77 25.37 -8.50
C GLN A 195 9.27 24.40 -9.59
N HIS A 196 9.00 23.09 -9.46
CA HIS A 196 9.44 22.09 -10.44
C HIS A 196 8.35 21.79 -11.47
N SER A 197 8.75 21.42 -12.68
CA SER A 197 7.87 20.81 -13.67
C SER A 197 7.82 19.30 -13.43
N TYR A 198 6.62 18.74 -13.44
CA TYR A 198 6.36 17.30 -13.32
C TYR A 198 5.84 16.70 -14.61
N LYS A 199 6.00 17.41 -15.72
CA LYS A 199 5.61 16.90 -17.03
C LYS A 199 6.60 15.83 -17.50
N LYS A 200 6.11 14.84 -18.24
CA LYS A 200 6.96 13.91 -19.00
C LYS A 200 7.80 14.73 -19.98
N SER A 201 9.10 14.46 -20.01
CA SER A 201 10.08 15.05 -20.94
C SER A 201 9.94 14.44 -22.33
#